data_AF-A0A0B7HIH7-F1
#
_entry.id   AF-A0A0B7HIH7-F1
#
_cell.length_a   1.000
_cell.length_b   1.000
_cell.length_c   1.000
_cell.angle_alpha   90.00
_cell.angle_beta   90.00
_cell.angle_gamma   90.00
#
_symmetry.space_group_name_H-M   'P 1'
#
loop_
_entity.id
_entity.type
_entity.pdbx_description
1 polymer ?
#
loop_
_entity_poly.entity_id
_entity_poly.type
_entity_poly.pdbx_seq_one_letter_code
_entity_poly.pdbx_strand_id
1 'polypeptide(L)'
;MKKYIYNIVALLFVALGTTSCQKDDETKFSQLPDQRVQAKMAEYKQVLTQAPFGWQMFYSLGSNIEYLSYQIATFSADNTVTLHSPDLSKPITSEYKLIAKDDIELMFSTFNENLTIFSYPSERVPKGYGGDIEFNFKSVNARKNEVVLEGKKYKGKLILRKAKEEYKDFDRLKDFVKYLAEQRGGVRYMNLAVTHGLEGASEEKPVSIGLDLSSIAKAADYAYNYKNIFRNGRKMLYFSHTGMGLSSPIEIDGHQIQYFVYNREKQRYEIDRSDLKGIYLYL
;
A
#
# COMPACT_ATOMS: atom_id res chain seq x y z
N MET A 1 -69.45 -21.37 34.90
CA MET A 1 -68.00 -21.66 34.82
C MET A 1 -67.33 -21.11 33.55
N LYS A 2 -67.93 -21.17 32.34
CA LYS A 2 -67.32 -20.65 31.09
C LYS A 2 -67.14 -19.13 31.00
N LYS A 3 -67.97 -18.32 31.68
CA LYS A 3 -67.93 -16.84 31.61
C LYS A 3 -66.76 -16.21 32.39
N TYR A 4 -66.29 -16.88 33.44
CA TYR A 4 -65.16 -16.42 34.26
C TYR A 4 -63.80 -16.76 33.60
N ILE A 5 -63.75 -17.84 32.81
CA ILE A 5 -62.55 -18.23 32.06
C ILE A 5 -62.26 -17.22 30.96
N TYR A 6 -63.27 -16.73 30.24
CA TYR A 6 -63.07 -15.69 29.22
C TYR A 6 -62.54 -14.37 29.80
N ASN A 7 -63.02 -13.97 30.98
CA ASN A 7 -62.54 -12.76 31.64
C ASN A 7 -61.10 -12.90 32.18
N ILE A 8 -60.71 -14.09 32.63
CA ILE A 8 -59.32 -14.37 33.08
C ILE A 8 -58.36 -14.42 31.88
N VAL A 9 -58.78 -15.04 30.77
CA VAL A 9 -57.97 -15.10 29.53
C VAL A 9 -57.81 -13.71 28.88
N ALA A 10 -58.85 -12.87 28.92
CA ALA A 10 -58.77 -11.49 28.44
C ALA A 10 -57.84 -10.62 29.31
N LEU A 11 -57.82 -10.82 30.64
CA LEU A 11 -56.92 -10.10 31.55
C LEU A 11 -55.45 -10.51 31.34
N LEU A 12 -55.20 -11.80 31.05
CA LEU A 12 -53.87 -12.32 30.73
C LEU A 12 -53.32 -11.77 29.40
N PHE A 13 -54.18 -11.55 28.40
CA PHE A 13 -53.75 -10.95 27.11
C PHE A 13 -53.41 -9.46 27.22
N VAL A 14 -54.05 -8.71 28.12
CA VAL A 14 -53.71 -7.29 28.38
C VAL A 14 -52.40 -7.18 29.18
N ALA A 15 -52.13 -8.12 30.08
CA ALA A 15 -50.88 -8.15 30.84
C ALA A 15 -49.65 -8.50 29.97
N LEU A 16 -49.83 -9.31 28.90
CA LEU A 16 -48.75 -9.67 27.97
C LEU A 16 -48.45 -8.58 26.92
N GLY A 17 -49.25 -7.52 26.83
CA GLY A 17 -49.08 -6.44 25.84
C GLY A 17 -48.20 -5.27 26.28
N THR A 18 -47.72 -5.24 27.53
CA THR A 18 -46.99 -4.08 28.08
C THR A 18 -45.51 -4.32 28.38
N THR A 19 -44.94 -5.45 27.92
CA THR A 19 -43.49 -5.47 27.65
C THR A 19 -43.25 -4.69 26.36
N SER A 20 -43.48 -3.38 26.41
CA SER A 20 -42.67 -2.46 25.63
C SER A 20 -41.25 -2.86 26.00
N CYS A 21 -40.57 -3.53 25.06
CA CYS A 21 -39.15 -3.75 25.14
C CYS A 21 -38.58 -2.34 25.34
N GLN A 22 -38.30 -2.01 26.61
CA GLN A 22 -37.62 -0.80 26.97
C GLN A 22 -36.33 -0.95 26.20
N LYS A 23 -36.26 -0.25 25.07
CA LYS A 23 -35.04 -0.13 24.28
C LYS A 23 -34.12 0.68 25.18
N ASP A 24 -33.53 0.03 26.16
CA ASP A 24 -32.14 0.27 26.49
C ASP A 24 -31.35 -0.12 25.24
N ASP A 25 -31.48 0.72 24.20
CA ASP A 25 -30.34 1.05 23.38
C ASP A 25 -29.42 1.81 24.36
N GLU A 26 -28.76 1.07 25.26
CA GLU A 26 -27.39 1.41 25.61
C GLU A 26 -26.71 1.52 24.25
N THR A 27 -26.58 2.75 23.78
CA THR A 27 -25.87 3.06 22.57
C THR A 27 -24.48 2.48 22.79
N LYS A 28 -24.20 1.28 22.24
CA LYS A 28 -22.89 0.61 22.27
C LYS A 28 -21.76 1.52 21.76
N PHE A 29 -22.11 2.68 21.20
CA PHE A 29 -21.25 3.75 20.79
C PHE A 29 -21.74 5.07 21.39
N SER A 30 -20.88 5.77 22.13
CA SER A 30 -21.15 7.06 22.76
C SER A 30 -21.41 8.23 21.78
N GLN A 31 -21.33 7.97 20.47
CA GLN A 31 -21.47 8.97 19.39
C GLN A 31 -22.52 8.52 18.36
N LEU A 32 -23.24 9.49 17.80
CA LEU A 32 -24.17 9.25 16.69
C LEU A 32 -23.40 8.69 15.47
N PRO A 33 -24.03 7.85 14.62
CA PRO A 33 -23.39 7.33 13.40
C PRO A 33 -22.70 8.39 12.55
N ASP A 34 -23.35 9.52 12.28
CA ASP A 34 -22.80 10.60 11.45
C ASP A 34 -21.56 11.24 12.10
N GLN A 35 -21.59 11.42 13.43
CA GLN A 35 -20.44 11.97 14.16
C GLN A 35 -19.22 11.04 14.07
N ARG A 36 -19.43 9.72 14.13
CA ARG A 36 -18.36 8.73 13.98
C ARG A 36 -17.75 8.77 12.57
N VAL A 37 -18.59 8.87 11.53
CA VAL A 37 -18.13 8.99 10.14
C VAL A 37 -17.30 10.27 9.96
N GLN A 38 -17.79 11.41 10.44
CA GLN A 38 -17.06 12.69 10.34
C GLN A 38 -15.73 12.65 11.12
N ALA A 39 -15.73 12.09 12.33
CA ALA A 39 -14.51 11.90 13.11
C ALA A 39 -13.48 11.03 12.37
N LYS A 40 -13.92 9.94 11.73
CA LYS A 40 -13.04 9.04 10.99
C LYS A 40 -12.53 9.67 9.69
N MET A 41 -13.36 10.44 8.98
CA MET A 41 -12.92 11.23 7.82
C MET A 41 -11.86 12.27 8.22
N ALA A 42 -12.06 12.98 9.34
CA ALA A 42 -11.08 13.91 9.88
C ALA A 42 -9.77 13.21 10.26
N GLU A 43 -9.83 12.03 10.88
CA GLU A 43 -8.66 11.21 11.18
C GLU A 43 -7.89 10.85 9.90
N TYR A 44 -8.57 10.38 8.85
CA TYR A 44 -7.92 10.02 7.58
C TYR A 44 -7.32 11.24 6.88
N LYS A 45 -8.02 12.37 6.86
CA LYS A 45 -7.47 13.64 6.37
C LYS A 45 -6.19 14.01 7.11
N GLN A 46 -6.21 13.95 8.44
CA GLN A 46 -5.06 14.23 9.28
C GLN A 46 -3.90 13.26 9.00
N VAL A 47 -4.19 11.96 8.88
CA VAL A 47 -3.15 10.97 8.53
C VAL A 47 -2.48 11.36 7.22
N LEU A 48 -3.26 11.57 6.15
CA LEU A 48 -2.76 11.94 4.83
C LEU A 48 -1.89 13.21 4.85
N THR A 49 -2.30 14.24 5.60
CA THR A 49 -1.58 15.53 5.63
C THR A 49 -0.41 15.58 6.64
N GLN A 50 -0.34 14.66 7.61
CA GLN A 50 0.73 14.60 8.61
C GLN A 50 1.88 13.65 8.21
N ALA A 51 2.32 13.76 6.95
CA ALA A 51 3.53 13.12 6.46
C ALA A 51 4.55 14.22 6.10
N PRO A 52 5.53 14.53 6.99
CA PRO A 52 6.37 15.72 6.85
C PRO A 52 7.22 15.74 5.58
N PHE A 53 7.58 14.56 5.05
CA PHE A 53 8.31 14.41 3.80
C PHE A 53 7.43 13.84 2.67
N GLY A 54 6.11 13.86 2.86
CA GLY A 54 5.14 13.22 1.98
C GLY A 54 5.12 11.70 2.09
N TRP A 55 4.49 11.07 1.11
CA TRP A 55 4.28 9.62 1.02
C TRP A 55 5.02 9.04 -0.19
N GLN A 56 5.67 7.90 -0.01
CA GLN A 56 5.96 6.99 -1.11
C GLN A 56 4.65 6.33 -1.51
N MET A 57 4.24 6.51 -2.76
CA MET A 57 2.95 6.03 -3.26
C MET A 57 3.19 4.90 -4.25
N PHE A 58 2.56 3.75 -4.03
CA PHE A 58 2.58 2.59 -4.91
C PHE A 58 1.17 2.27 -5.36
N TYR A 59 1.00 2.02 -6.65
CA TYR A 59 -0.31 1.73 -7.21
C TYR A 59 -0.27 0.48 -8.10
N SER A 60 -1.05 -0.53 -7.73
CA SER A 60 -1.35 -1.69 -8.57
C SER A 60 -2.69 -1.55 -9.27
N LEU A 61 -2.72 -1.95 -10.53
CA LEU A 61 -3.97 -2.04 -11.28
C LEU A 61 -4.65 -3.38 -10.97
N GLY A 62 -5.90 -3.56 -11.38
CA GLY A 62 -6.70 -4.74 -11.01
C GLY A 62 -6.15 -6.12 -11.41
N SER A 63 -5.03 -6.19 -12.12
CA SER A 63 -4.31 -7.42 -12.46
C SER A 63 -3.38 -7.95 -11.35
N ASN A 64 -3.38 -7.35 -10.15
CA ASN A 64 -2.41 -7.58 -9.06
C ASN A 64 -0.94 -7.30 -9.45
N ILE A 65 -0.69 -6.87 -10.68
CA ILE A 65 0.61 -6.37 -11.10
C ILE A 65 0.71 -4.95 -10.59
N GLU A 66 1.69 -4.72 -9.73
CA GLU A 66 2.02 -3.36 -9.33
C GLU A 66 2.59 -2.60 -10.52
N TYR A 67 2.08 -1.38 -10.71
CA TYR A 67 2.19 -0.70 -11.99
C TYR A 67 2.95 0.62 -11.87
N LEU A 68 2.76 1.35 -10.77
CA LEU A 68 3.30 2.70 -10.60
C LEU A 68 3.90 2.87 -9.22
N SER A 69 4.98 3.66 -9.17
CA SER A 69 5.45 4.24 -7.92
C SER A 69 5.78 5.72 -8.11
N TYR A 70 5.51 6.49 -7.05
CA TYR A 70 5.95 7.86 -6.90
C TYR A 70 6.81 7.99 -5.65
N GLN A 71 7.95 8.65 -5.81
CA GLN A 71 8.91 8.88 -4.74
C GLN A 71 8.31 9.74 -3.62
N ILE A 72 7.59 10.81 -3.98
CA ILE A 72 6.84 11.67 -3.06
C ILE A 72 5.44 11.94 -3.60
N ALA A 73 4.45 11.76 -2.74
CA ALA A 73 3.07 12.24 -2.86
C ALA A 73 2.74 13.08 -1.63
N THR A 74 2.50 14.38 -1.81
CA THR A 74 2.20 15.32 -0.73
C THR A 74 0.74 15.67 -0.75
N PHE A 75 0.00 15.25 0.29
CA PHE A 75 -1.40 15.64 0.47
C PHE A 75 -1.48 16.92 1.31
N SER A 76 -2.20 17.91 0.79
CA SER A 76 -2.34 19.22 1.40
C SER A 76 -3.72 19.41 2.04
N ALA A 77 -3.81 20.36 2.96
CA ALA A 77 -5.06 20.70 3.65
C ALA A 77 -6.14 21.21 2.68
N ASP A 78 -5.74 21.91 1.62
CA ASP A 78 -6.58 22.45 0.55
C ASP A 78 -7.15 21.39 -0.43
N ASN A 79 -7.02 20.11 -0.10
CA ASN A 79 -7.51 18.98 -0.91
C ASN A 79 -6.73 18.76 -2.21
N THR A 80 -5.46 19.13 -2.26
CA THR A 80 -4.56 18.77 -3.37
C THR A 80 -3.58 17.66 -3.00
N VAL A 81 -3.27 16.79 -3.96
CA VAL A 81 -2.14 15.87 -3.89
C VAL A 81 -1.13 16.25 -4.98
N THR A 82 0.12 16.46 -4.60
CA THR A 82 1.21 16.74 -5.53
C THR A 82 2.17 15.57 -5.56
N LEU A 83 2.36 15.00 -6.75
CA LEU A 83 3.27 13.89 -7.00
C LEU A 83 4.58 14.42 -7.58
N HIS A 84 5.69 13.95 -7.03
CA HIS A 84 7.03 14.31 -7.45
C HIS A 84 7.90 13.05 -7.49
N SER A 85 8.65 12.85 -8.58
CA SER A 85 9.54 11.71 -8.77
C SER A 85 10.66 12.05 -9.75
N PRO A 86 11.81 11.36 -9.69
CA PRO A 86 12.98 11.67 -10.55
C PRO A 86 12.72 11.63 -12.05
N ASP A 87 11.72 10.86 -12.48
CA ASP A 87 11.30 10.63 -13.87
C ASP A 87 10.18 11.56 -14.33
N LEU A 88 9.60 12.36 -13.42
CA LEU A 88 8.69 13.42 -13.81
C LEU A 88 9.51 14.66 -14.18
N SER A 89 9.18 15.28 -15.31
CA SER A 89 9.81 16.55 -15.72
C SER A 89 9.51 17.71 -14.78
N LYS A 90 8.37 17.64 -14.07
CA LYS A 90 7.94 18.58 -13.03
C LYS A 90 6.95 17.90 -12.07
N PRO A 91 6.77 18.42 -10.85
CA PRO A 91 5.67 17.98 -9.99
C PRO A 91 4.32 18.09 -10.71
N ILE A 92 3.44 17.13 -10.45
CA ILE A 92 2.08 17.10 -11.01
C ILE A 92 1.08 17.10 -9.87
N THR A 93 -0.02 17.83 -10.02
CA THR A 93 -1.02 17.99 -8.97
C THR A 93 -2.37 17.42 -9.43
N SER A 94 -3.12 16.84 -8.49
CA SER A 94 -4.52 16.47 -8.64
C SER A 94 -5.28 16.91 -7.40
N GLU A 95 -6.57 17.18 -7.53
CA GLU A 95 -7.45 17.38 -6.38
C GLU A 95 -7.92 16.03 -5.86
N TYR A 96 -8.15 15.93 -4.56
CA TYR A 96 -8.74 14.76 -3.95
C TYR A 96 -9.94 15.12 -3.08
N LYS A 97 -10.82 14.15 -2.84
CA LYS A 97 -11.94 14.27 -1.92
C LYS A 97 -11.96 13.07 -1.00
N LEU A 98 -12.37 13.29 0.25
CA LEU A 98 -12.80 12.22 1.13
C LEU A 98 -14.33 12.19 1.08
N ILE A 99 -14.90 11.04 0.72
CA ILE A 99 -16.34 10.86 0.54
C ILE A 99 -16.77 9.70 1.44
N ALA A 100 -17.86 9.86 2.18
CA ALA A 100 -18.49 8.76 2.89
C ALA A 100 -19.64 8.20 2.03
N LYS A 101 -19.44 7.02 1.45
CA LYS A 101 -20.43 6.28 0.66
C LYS A 101 -20.23 4.79 0.88
N ASP A 102 -21.02 4.21 1.76
CA ASP A 102 -20.89 2.83 2.29
C ASP A 102 -19.59 2.58 3.09
N ASP A 103 -18.47 3.14 2.66
CA ASP A 103 -17.19 3.29 3.35
C ASP A 103 -16.67 4.74 3.21
N ILE A 104 -15.57 5.09 3.88
CA ILE A 104 -14.83 6.32 3.57
C ILE A 104 -13.88 6.04 2.40
N GLU A 105 -13.97 6.89 1.39
CA GLU A 105 -13.28 6.76 0.11
C GLU A 105 -12.36 7.96 -0.13
N LEU A 106 -11.15 7.70 -0.64
CA LEU A 106 -10.29 8.71 -1.26
C LEU A 106 -10.57 8.73 -2.76
N MET A 107 -11.05 9.86 -3.27
CA MET A 107 -11.32 10.05 -4.70
C MET A 107 -10.36 11.09 -5.28
N PHE A 108 -9.68 10.79 -6.38
CA PHE A 108 -8.98 11.80 -7.18
C PHE A 108 -9.96 12.46 -8.15
N SER A 109 -10.24 13.76 -7.95
CA SER A 109 -11.34 14.46 -8.63
C SER A 109 -10.94 15.27 -9.85
N THR A 110 -9.65 15.47 -10.11
CA THR A 110 -9.18 16.10 -11.36
C THR A 110 -8.29 15.17 -12.16
N PHE A 111 -8.43 15.25 -13.48
CA PHE A 111 -7.63 14.47 -14.40
C PHE A 111 -6.14 14.78 -14.25
N ASN A 112 -5.33 13.73 -14.14
CA ASN A 112 -3.89 13.78 -14.04
C ASN A 112 -3.28 12.68 -14.93
N GLU A 113 -2.42 13.11 -15.88
CA GLU A 113 -1.86 12.26 -16.94
C GLU A 113 -0.93 11.15 -16.45
N ASN A 114 -0.54 11.15 -15.17
CA ASN A 114 0.27 10.08 -14.61
C ASN A 114 -0.45 9.32 -13.49
N LEU A 115 -1.57 9.81 -12.97
CA LEU A 115 -2.32 9.14 -11.90
C LEU A 115 -3.64 8.58 -12.39
N THR A 116 -4.54 9.44 -12.86
CA THR A 116 -5.91 9.04 -13.18
C THR A 116 -6.04 8.45 -14.58
N ILE A 117 -5.07 8.69 -15.49
CA ILE A 117 -5.11 8.24 -16.89
C ILE A 117 -5.41 6.74 -17.04
N PHE A 118 -4.97 5.90 -16.10
CA PHE A 118 -5.15 4.45 -16.15
C PHE A 118 -6.61 4.02 -15.99
N SER A 119 -7.43 4.91 -15.47
CA SER A 119 -8.87 4.74 -15.27
C SER A 119 -9.68 5.12 -16.51
N TYR A 120 -9.07 5.80 -17.49
CA TYR A 120 -9.74 6.27 -18.70
C TYR A 120 -9.49 5.35 -19.89
N PRO A 121 -10.51 5.08 -20.72
CA PRO A 121 -10.31 4.43 -22.02
C PRO A 121 -9.60 5.38 -22.99
N SER A 122 -8.90 4.81 -23.96
CA SER A 122 -8.27 5.52 -25.08
C SER A 122 -8.43 4.71 -26.37
N GLU A 123 -8.16 5.31 -27.53
CA GLU A 123 -8.19 4.58 -28.81
C GLU A 123 -7.28 3.34 -28.80
N ARG A 124 -6.09 3.45 -28.19
CA ARG A 124 -5.13 2.34 -28.07
C ARG A 124 -5.53 1.33 -27.00
N VAL A 125 -6.23 1.78 -25.96
CA VAL A 125 -6.67 0.93 -24.85
C VAL A 125 -8.15 1.20 -24.55
N PRO A 126 -9.09 0.64 -25.34
CA PRO A 126 -10.51 0.98 -25.26
C PRO A 126 -11.17 0.64 -23.92
N LYS A 127 -10.56 -0.26 -23.13
CA LYS A 127 -11.04 -0.64 -21.79
C LYS A 127 -10.34 0.11 -20.66
N GLY A 128 -9.40 1.01 -20.98
CA GLY A 128 -8.45 1.56 -20.02
C GLY A 128 -7.48 0.50 -19.48
N TYR A 129 -6.58 0.90 -18.60
CA TYR A 129 -5.58 -0.01 -18.03
C TYR A 129 -6.07 -0.74 -16.77
N GLY A 130 -7.36 -0.58 -16.41
CA GLY A 130 -7.90 -1.15 -15.18
C GLY A 130 -7.53 -0.33 -13.94
N GLY A 131 -7.40 0.99 -14.11
CA GLY A 131 -7.23 1.94 -13.02
C GLY A 131 -8.54 2.41 -12.39
N ASP A 132 -8.46 2.85 -11.14
CA ASP A 132 -9.51 3.39 -10.31
C ASP A 132 -9.19 4.85 -9.97
N ILE A 133 -10.22 5.67 -9.79
CA ILE A 133 -10.09 7.02 -9.22
C ILE A 133 -10.71 7.12 -7.82
N GLU A 134 -11.48 6.11 -7.40
CA GLU A 134 -12.13 6.01 -6.10
C GLU A 134 -11.56 4.81 -5.34
N PHE A 135 -11.07 5.05 -4.12
CA PHE A 135 -10.37 4.06 -3.32
C PHE A 135 -10.93 3.99 -1.90
N ASN A 136 -11.35 2.82 -1.44
CA ASN A 136 -11.80 2.62 -0.06
C ASN A 136 -10.59 2.45 0.85
N PHE A 137 -10.60 3.11 2.00
CA PHE A 137 -9.58 2.88 3.03
C PHE A 137 -9.72 1.46 3.59
N LYS A 138 -8.69 0.63 3.43
CA LYS A 138 -8.67 -0.75 3.98
C LYS A 138 -7.96 -0.83 5.30
N SER A 139 -6.84 -0.13 5.45
CA SER A 139 -6.14 -0.06 6.72
C SER A 139 -5.29 1.19 6.84
N VAL A 140 -5.16 1.66 8.08
CA VAL A 140 -4.11 2.59 8.52
C VAL A 140 -3.43 1.87 9.67
N ASN A 141 -2.11 1.65 9.58
CA ASN A 141 -1.43 0.92 10.63
C ASN A 141 -1.34 1.75 11.93
N ALA A 142 -1.06 1.08 13.07
CA ALA A 142 -1.03 1.74 14.38
C ALA A 142 -0.03 2.91 14.46
N ARG A 143 1.07 2.83 13.71
CA ARG A 143 2.11 3.88 13.63
C ARG A 143 1.74 5.02 12.68
N LYS A 144 0.60 4.94 11.98
CA LYS A 144 0.13 5.90 10.97
C LYS A 144 1.21 6.22 9.93
N ASN A 145 2.02 5.25 9.57
CA ASN A 145 3.11 5.39 8.60
C ASN A 145 2.91 4.51 7.36
N GLU A 146 1.83 3.73 7.32
CA GLU A 146 1.33 3.05 6.13
C GLU A 146 -0.20 3.19 6.07
N VAL A 147 -0.70 3.50 4.87
CA VAL A 147 -2.12 3.50 4.52
C VAL A 147 -2.30 2.60 3.31
N VAL A 148 -3.23 1.65 3.39
CA VAL A 148 -3.60 0.78 2.28
C VAL A 148 -5.03 1.10 1.88
N LEU A 149 -5.21 1.44 0.61
CA LEU A 149 -6.52 1.64 -0.01
C LEU A 149 -6.73 0.64 -1.15
N GLU A 150 -8.00 0.41 -1.50
CA GLU A 150 -8.39 -0.49 -2.58
C GLU A 150 -9.37 0.21 -3.52
N GLY A 151 -9.08 0.15 -4.81
CA GLY A 151 -9.93 0.72 -5.86
C GLY A 151 -11.31 0.07 -5.91
N LYS A 152 -12.35 0.86 -6.14
CA LYS A 152 -13.74 0.35 -6.10
C LYS A 152 -14.06 -0.64 -7.21
N LYS A 153 -13.63 -0.35 -8.44
CA LYS A 153 -14.03 -1.10 -9.63
C LYS A 153 -13.09 -2.25 -9.91
N TYR A 154 -11.79 -1.97 -9.99
CA TYR A 154 -10.81 -2.99 -10.42
C TYR A 154 -10.05 -3.61 -9.25
N LYS A 155 -10.29 -3.16 -8.02
CA LYS A 155 -9.71 -3.74 -6.79
C LYS A 155 -8.18 -3.62 -6.71
N GLY A 156 -7.58 -2.76 -7.53
CA GLY A 156 -6.18 -2.40 -7.44
C GLY A 156 -5.83 -1.76 -6.08
N LYS A 157 -4.59 -1.88 -5.62
CA LYS A 157 -4.16 -1.37 -4.31
C LYS A 157 -3.39 -0.07 -4.46
N LEU A 158 -3.77 0.95 -3.70
CA LEU A 158 -3.00 2.16 -3.51
C LEU A 158 -2.38 2.11 -2.12
N ILE A 159 -1.05 2.03 -2.05
CA ILE A 159 -0.30 1.94 -0.79
C ILE A 159 0.49 3.23 -0.62
N LEU A 160 0.27 3.91 0.50
CA LEU A 160 1.02 5.09 0.91
C LEU A 160 1.92 4.70 2.08
N ARG A 161 3.23 4.91 1.96
CA ARG A 161 4.18 4.79 3.07
C ARG A 161 4.84 6.13 3.35
N LYS A 162 4.92 6.54 4.62
CA LYS A 162 5.57 7.82 4.95
C LYS A 162 7.01 7.81 4.45
N ALA A 163 7.38 8.82 3.67
CA ALA A 163 8.77 9.04 3.31
C ALA A 163 9.59 9.31 4.59
N LYS A 164 10.78 8.74 4.64
CA LYS A 164 11.66 8.79 5.83
C LYS A 164 12.68 9.92 5.78
N GLU A 165 12.84 10.53 4.61
CA GLU A 165 13.79 11.59 4.33
C GLU A 165 13.18 12.56 3.32
N GLU A 166 13.67 13.80 3.35
CA GLU A 166 13.29 14.86 2.42
C GLU A 166 14.02 14.71 1.09
N TYR A 167 13.32 14.90 -0.04
CA TYR A 167 13.95 15.02 -1.36
C TYR A 167 13.63 16.40 -1.97
N LYS A 168 14.63 17.29 -2.05
CA LYS A 168 14.45 18.65 -2.58
C LYS A 168 14.37 18.70 -4.11
N ASP A 169 15.31 18.08 -4.80
CA ASP A 169 15.47 18.10 -6.27
C ASP A 169 15.81 16.72 -6.88
N PHE A 170 15.81 15.67 -6.05
CA PHE A 170 16.22 14.31 -6.40
C PHE A 170 17.63 14.15 -6.98
N ASP A 171 18.47 15.18 -7.05
CA ASP A 171 19.78 15.08 -7.72
C ASP A 171 20.67 14.05 -7.02
N ARG A 172 20.75 14.12 -5.69
CA ARG A 172 21.44 13.11 -4.88
C ARG A 172 20.87 11.70 -5.06
N LEU A 173 19.58 11.57 -5.32
CA LEU A 173 18.94 10.27 -5.58
C LEU A 173 19.33 9.74 -6.96
N LYS A 174 19.32 10.60 -7.99
CA LYS A 174 19.74 10.27 -9.35
C LYS A 174 21.21 9.87 -9.39
N ASP A 175 22.08 10.60 -8.67
CA ASP A 175 23.49 10.25 -8.53
C ASP A 175 23.70 8.90 -7.86
N PHE A 176 22.94 8.62 -6.80
CA PHE A 176 22.99 7.32 -6.14
C PHE A 176 22.55 6.19 -7.08
N VAL A 177 21.42 6.37 -7.79
CA VAL A 177 20.93 5.40 -8.77
C VAL A 177 21.94 5.17 -9.91
N LYS A 178 22.58 6.24 -10.40
CA LYS A 178 23.63 6.17 -11.42
C LYS A 178 24.85 5.39 -10.90
N TYR A 179 25.32 5.71 -9.70
CA TYR A 179 26.42 4.98 -9.05
C TYR A 179 26.11 3.49 -8.96
N LEU A 180 24.91 3.12 -8.49
CA LEU A 180 24.50 1.71 -8.42
C LEU A 180 24.47 1.02 -9.79
N ALA A 181 24.03 1.72 -10.83
CA ALA A 181 24.04 1.21 -12.20
C ALA A 181 25.47 0.95 -12.70
N GLU A 182 26.43 1.82 -12.36
CA GLU A 182 27.86 1.67 -12.69
C GLU A 182 28.47 0.47 -11.94
N GLN A 183 28.18 0.32 -10.65
CA GLN A 183 28.68 -0.82 -9.86
C GLN A 183 28.17 -2.16 -10.37
N ARG A 184 26.95 -2.19 -10.93
CA ARG A 184 26.36 -3.39 -11.54
C ARG A 184 27.02 -3.79 -12.87
N GLY A 185 27.83 -2.91 -13.48
CA GLY A 185 28.53 -3.21 -14.74
C GLY A 185 27.61 -3.58 -15.91
N GLY A 186 26.37 -3.09 -15.91
CA GLY A 186 25.38 -3.38 -16.97
C GLY A 186 24.63 -4.71 -16.84
N VAL A 187 24.90 -5.51 -15.81
CA VAL A 187 24.19 -6.79 -15.59
C VAL A 187 22.73 -6.53 -15.23
N ARG A 188 21.79 -7.07 -16.02
CA ARG A 188 20.35 -6.86 -15.81
C ARG A 188 19.81 -7.60 -14.58
N TYR A 189 20.23 -8.85 -14.41
CA TYR A 189 19.76 -9.78 -13.40
C TYR A 189 20.70 -9.80 -12.21
N MET A 190 20.17 -9.71 -11.00
CA MET A 190 20.94 -9.88 -9.76
C MET A 190 20.34 -11.02 -8.97
N ASN A 191 21.15 -11.71 -8.18
CA ASN A 191 20.69 -12.77 -7.30
C ASN A 191 20.73 -12.29 -5.86
N LEU A 192 19.62 -12.46 -5.15
CA LEU A 192 19.59 -12.32 -3.71
C LEU A 192 19.89 -13.68 -3.09
N ALA A 193 21.09 -13.83 -2.50
CA ALA A 193 21.41 -15.01 -1.71
C ALA A 193 20.77 -14.89 -0.33
N VAL A 194 20.05 -15.92 0.12
CA VAL A 194 19.65 -16.07 1.52
C VAL A 194 20.44 -17.24 2.10
N THR A 195 21.35 -16.96 3.02
CA THR A 195 22.26 -17.98 3.60
C THR A 195 21.82 -18.48 4.97
N HIS A 196 20.91 -17.79 5.65
CA HIS A 196 20.42 -18.17 6.98
C HIS A 196 18.91 -17.91 7.14
N GLY A 197 18.24 -18.70 7.98
CA GLY A 197 16.84 -18.52 8.37
C GLY A 197 15.83 -19.29 7.53
N LEU A 198 16.17 -19.67 6.30
CA LEU A 198 15.38 -20.58 5.47
C LEU A 198 15.87 -22.03 5.57
N GLU A 199 14.95 -22.97 5.44
CA GLU A 199 15.27 -24.41 5.49
C GLU A 199 16.24 -24.79 4.37
N GLY A 200 17.38 -25.39 4.75
CA GLY A 200 18.41 -25.82 3.81
C GLY A 200 19.29 -24.69 3.24
N ALA A 201 19.11 -23.45 3.68
CA ALA A 201 20.00 -22.34 3.34
C ALA A 201 21.30 -22.42 4.16
N SER A 202 22.43 -22.24 3.48
CA SER A 202 23.75 -22.03 4.09
C SER A 202 24.59 -21.09 3.23
N GLU A 203 25.77 -20.69 3.72
CA GLU A 203 26.76 -19.95 2.91
C GLU A 203 27.20 -20.74 1.66
N GLU A 204 27.31 -22.07 1.78
CA GLU A 204 27.69 -22.95 0.65
C GLU A 204 26.53 -23.22 -0.31
N LYS A 205 25.29 -23.17 0.19
CA LYS A 205 24.08 -23.46 -0.56
C LYS A 205 22.98 -22.43 -0.24
N PRO A 206 23.11 -21.19 -0.74
CA PRO A 206 22.10 -20.16 -0.50
C PRO A 206 20.80 -20.50 -1.23
N VAL A 207 19.67 -20.09 -0.64
CA VAL A 207 18.42 -19.97 -1.40
C VAL A 207 18.54 -18.70 -2.24
N SER A 208 18.55 -18.85 -3.56
CA SER A 208 18.69 -17.72 -4.49
C SER A 208 17.32 -17.23 -4.96
N ILE A 209 17.13 -15.92 -4.89
CA ILE A 209 16.01 -15.21 -5.50
C ILE A 209 16.57 -14.35 -6.64
N GLY A 210 16.24 -14.72 -7.88
CA GLY A 210 16.57 -13.91 -9.03
C GLY A 210 15.72 -12.64 -9.02
N LEU A 211 16.39 -11.49 -9.10
CA LEU A 211 15.78 -10.18 -9.25
C LEU A 211 16.23 -9.57 -10.57
N ASP A 212 15.28 -9.42 -11.49
CA ASP A 212 15.48 -8.64 -12.69
C ASP A 212 15.25 -7.16 -12.36
N LEU A 213 16.35 -6.41 -12.26
CA LEU A 213 16.33 -4.95 -12.14
C LEU A 213 16.48 -4.28 -13.51
N SER A 214 15.95 -4.89 -14.58
CA SER A 214 15.99 -4.37 -15.96
C SER A 214 15.52 -2.94 -16.08
N SER A 215 14.62 -2.57 -15.20
CA SER A 215 14.08 -1.24 -15.06
C SER A 215 14.53 -0.69 -13.72
N ILE A 216 15.76 -0.20 -13.64
CA ILE A 216 16.07 0.89 -12.69
C ILE A 216 14.97 1.98 -12.75
N ALA A 217 14.22 2.06 -13.86
CA ALA A 217 12.87 2.57 -14.02
C ALA A 217 11.73 1.84 -13.22
N LYS A 218 11.91 1.66 -11.90
CA LYS A 218 10.82 1.45 -10.90
C LYS A 218 10.20 0.06 -10.74
N ALA A 219 10.66 -1.01 -11.39
CA ALA A 219 10.15 -2.36 -11.11
C ALA A 219 11.27 -3.40 -10.95
N ALA A 220 11.00 -4.37 -10.08
CA ALA A 220 11.80 -5.57 -9.86
C ALA A 220 10.90 -6.79 -10.10
N ASP A 221 11.20 -7.53 -11.16
CA ASP A 221 10.61 -8.86 -11.36
C ASP A 221 11.44 -9.87 -10.58
N TYR A 222 10.78 -10.69 -9.77
CA TYR A 222 11.46 -11.70 -8.95
C TYR A 222 11.00 -13.11 -9.33
N ALA A 223 11.91 -14.06 -9.20
CA ALA A 223 11.62 -15.48 -9.34
C ALA A 223 12.52 -16.30 -8.42
N TYR A 224 11.96 -17.35 -7.80
CA TYR A 224 12.73 -18.28 -6.97
C TYR A 224 12.07 -19.65 -6.92
N ASN A 225 12.88 -20.66 -6.58
CA ASN A 225 12.41 -21.99 -6.21
C ASN A 225 12.76 -22.23 -4.74
N TYR A 226 11.76 -22.53 -3.92
CA TYR A 226 11.96 -22.91 -2.53
C TYR A 226 11.05 -24.09 -2.20
N LYS A 227 11.60 -25.12 -1.56
CA LYS A 227 10.88 -26.38 -1.26
C LYS A 227 10.19 -26.99 -2.49
N ASN A 228 10.87 -26.99 -3.64
CA ASN A 228 10.36 -27.45 -4.95
C ASN A 228 9.12 -26.70 -5.46
N ILE A 229 8.86 -25.50 -4.96
CA ILE A 229 7.77 -24.65 -5.40
C ILE A 229 8.35 -23.42 -6.10
N PHE A 230 8.00 -23.25 -7.37
CA PHE A 230 8.33 -22.06 -8.14
C PHE A 230 7.39 -20.91 -7.77
N ARG A 231 7.98 -19.73 -7.57
CA ARG A 231 7.29 -18.48 -7.29
C ARG A 231 7.90 -17.38 -8.13
N ASN A 232 7.05 -16.48 -8.61
CA ASN A 232 7.48 -15.26 -9.29
C ASN A 232 6.51 -14.11 -9.00
N GLY A 233 6.91 -12.90 -9.39
CA GLY A 233 6.04 -11.74 -9.37
C GLY A 233 6.78 -10.46 -9.71
N ARG A 234 6.06 -9.35 -9.62
CA ARG A 234 6.60 -7.99 -9.80
C ARG A 234 6.39 -7.17 -8.55
N LYS A 235 7.40 -6.38 -8.20
CA LYS A 235 7.32 -5.34 -7.17
C LYS A 235 7.80 -4.01 -7.73
N MET A 236 7.21 -2.90 -7.34
CA MET A 236 7.75 -1.58 -7.66
C MET A 236 8.93 -1.26 -6.75
N LEU A 237 10.00 -0.73 -7.33
CA LEU A 237 11.16 -0.23 -6.62
C LEU A 237 10.91 1.19 -6.15
N TYR A 238 11.47 1.50 -4.99
CA TYR A 238 11.75 2.86 -4.58
C TYR A 238 13.21 2.95 -4.11
N PHE A 239 13.80 4.12 -4.26
CA PHE A 239 15.17 4.40 -3.83
C PHE A 239 15.17 5.42 -2.70
N SER A 240 16.22 5.36 -1.90
CA SER A 240 16.58 6.33 -0.86
C SER A 240 18.02 6.76 -1.06
N HIS A 241 18.52 7.74 -0.29
CA HIS A 241 19.91 8.18 -0.38
C HIS A 241 20.95 7.11 0.00
N THR A 242 20.52 6.01 0.63
CA THR A 242 21.42 4.96 1.16
C THR A 242 21.05 3.54 0.72
N GLY A 243 19.95 3.36 -0.01
CA GLY A 243 19.43 2.03 -0.30
C GLY A 243 18.19 2.04 -1.18
N MET A 244 17.52 0.90 -1.24
CA MET A 244 16.31 0.70 -2.02
C MET A 244 15.30 -0.15 -1.27
N GLY A 245 14.07 -0.21 -1.76
CA GLY A 245 13.12 -1.18 -1.26
C GLY A 245 12.01 -1.49 -2.24
N LEU A 246 11.23 -2.49 -1.87
CA LEU A 246 10.08 -2.97 -2.61
C LEU A 246 8.80 -2.34 -2.04
N SER A 247 7.90 -2.01 -2.95
CA SER A 247 6.48 -1.68 -2.76
C SER A 247 5.68 -2.64 -1.89
N SER A 248 6.05 -3.90 -1.77
CA SER A 248 5.50 -4.87 -0.82
C SER A 248 6.52 -5.99 -0.64
N PRO A 249 6.55 -6.66 0.53
CA PRO A 249 7.54 -7.70 0.77
C PRO A 249 7.40 -8.87 -0.21
N ILE A 250 8.52 -9.50 -0.51
CA ILE A 250 8.56 -10.89 -0.97
C ILE A 250 8.47 -11.75 0.28
N GLU A 251 7.44 -12.59 0.35
CA GLU A 251 7.20 -13.47 1.49
C GLU A 251 7.69 -14.89 1.20
N ILE A 252 8.51 -15.44 2.11
CA ILE A 252 9.05 -16.80 2.01
C ILE A 252 9.01 -17.44 3.40
N ASP A 253 8.24 -18.52 3.57
CA ASP A 253 8.13 -19.25 4.85
C ASP A 253 7.76 -18.37 6.07
N GLY A 254 6.98 -17.31 5.84
CA GLY A 254 6.62 -16.32 6.87
C GLY A 254 7.62 -15.17 7.06
N HIS A 255 8.79 -15.25 6.42
CA HIS A 255 9.78 -14.18 6.42
C HIS A 255 9.49 -13.14 5.34
N GLN A 256 9.85 -11.89 5.62
CA GLN A 256 9.63 -10.76 4.72
C GLN A 256 10.95 -10.17 4.23
N ILE A 257 11.06 -10.01 2.91
CA ILE A 257 12.19 -9.37 2.22
C ILE A 257 11.67 -8.14 1.49
N GLN A 258 12.09 -6.95 1.91
CA GLN A 258 11.56 -5.70 1.36
C GLN A 258 12.57 -4.56 1.24
N TYR A 259 13.44 -4.37 2.23
CA TYR A 259 14.31 -3.20 2.31
C TYR A 259 15.78 -3.61 2.17
N PHE A 260 16.56 -2.78 1.50
CA PHE A 260 17.96 -3.05 1.21
C PHE A 260 18.78 -1.78 1.39
N VAL A 261 19.96 -1.90 1.99
CA VAL A 261 20.95 -0.82 2.11
C VAL A 261 22.17 -1.18 1.27
N TYR A 262 22.76 -0.21 0.59
CA TYR A 262 23.97 -0.45 -0.18
C TYR A 262 25.20 -0.33 0.73
N ASN A 263 25.92 -1.43 0.92
CA ASN A 263 27.19 -1.48 1.63
C ASN A 263 28.31 -1.08 0.67
N ARG A 264 28.86 0.13 0.86
CA ARG A 264 29.91 0.69 -0.02
C ARG A 264 31.24 -0.03 0.10
N GLU A 265 31.61 -0.50 1.29
CA GLU A 265 32.88 -1.21 1.53
C GLU A 265 32.89 -2.58 0.84
N LYS A 266 31.76 -3.29 0.90
CA LYS A 266 31.60 -4.62 0.29
C LYS A 266 31.04 -4.57 -1.14
N GLN A 267 30.72 -3.38 -1.65
CA GLN A 267 30.10 -3.13 -2.95
C GLN A 267 28.88 -4.02 -3.26
N ARG A 268 27.96 -4.15 -2.29
CA ARG A 268 26.77 -5.00 -2.43
C ARG A 268 25.58 -4.45 -1.65
N TYR A 269 24.36 -4.82 -2.03
CA TYR A 269 23.20 -4.56 -1.19
C TYR A 269 23.10 -5.61 -0.09
N GLU A 270 22.75 -5.18 1.11
CA GLU A 270 22.45 -6.04 2.25
C GLU A 270 21.00 -5.78 2.68
N ILE A 271 20.30 -6.81 3.14
CA ILE A 271 18.93 -6.64 3.63
C ILE A 271 18.91 -5.72 4.86
N ASP A 272 17.91 -4.86 4.91
CA ASP A 272 17.59 -4.04 6.07
C ASP A 272 16.22 -4.47 6.62
N ARG A 273 16.06 -4.44 7.95
CA ARG A 273 14.79 -4.72 8.64
C ARG A 273 14.15 -6.07 8.26
N SER A 274 14.94 -7.14 8.27
CA SER A 274 14.46 -8.51 8.15
C SER A 274 14.96 -9.35 9.32
N ASP A 275 14.22 -10.39 9.66
CA ASP A 275 14.62 -11.43 10.60
C ASP A 275 15.58 -12.45 9.96
N LEU A 276 15.65 -12.49 8.63
CA LEU A 276 16.64 -13.25 7.89
C LEU A 276 18.02 -12.59 7.96
N LYS A 277 19.08 -13.41 7.98
CA LYS A 277 20.49 -12.99 8.02
C LYS A 277 21.24 -13.47 6.79
N GLY A 278 22.37 -12.80 6.52
CA GLY A 278 23.26 -13.19 5.42
C GLY A 278 22.66 -12.95 4.04
N ILE A 279 21.72 -12.02 3.94
CA ILE A 279 21.10 -11.67 2.68
C ILE A 279 21.87 -10.56 1.98
N TYR A 280 22.37 -10.85 0.79
CA TYR A 280 23.00 -9.84 -0.06
C TYR A 280 22.72 -10.07 -1.54
N LEU A 281 22.68 -8.96 -2.29
CA LEU A 281 22.60 -9.01 -3.74
C LEU A 281 24.00 -9.19 -4.32
N TYR A 282 24.14 -10.17 -5.22
CA TYR A 282 25.34 -10.42 -6.00
C TYR A 282 24.99 -10.57 -7.48
N LEU A 283 26.00 -10.41 -8.33
CA LEU A 283 25.90 -10.59 -9.78
C LEU A 283 25.82 -12.09 -10.12
#